data_AF-A0A5C6ESR1-F1
#
_entry.id   AF-A0A5C6ESR1-F1
#
_cell.length_a   1.000
_cell.length_b   1.000
_cell.length_c   1.000
_cell.angle_alpha   90.00
_cell.angle_beta   90.00
_cell.angle_gamma   90.00
#
_symmetry.space_group_name_H-M   'P 1'
#
loop_
_entity.id
_entity.type
_entity.pdbx_description
1 polymer ?
#
loop_
_entity_poly.entity_id
_entity_poly.type
_entity_poly.pdbx_seq_one_letter_code
_entity_poly.pdbx_strand_id
1 'polypeptide(L)'
;MEIESRRGTLNKYATQTFRLDGKLQKRYIGKASDPVVQLFFESEQLDKAVERADRETRRREKDDDLAAARSLDWLAQWSTNWKVISELRGKNMHKKPTPSCEAERELPRLHRFKETCRRSEDGDLDAQRQLDIWIAETPEILSRATDTISIVREYLIQFVGRASPECSVLWRKQLDLKTAEIMCDAGDDALSRMYAEVAVLAWFDFMRSSLMPCLAGGDMKRSAYWGSALTLSQKRWLSIEKAFRQHLKQAPKLRSANQSIVPEAKKKPQPG
;
A
#
# COMPACT_ATOMS: atom_id res chain seq x y z
N MET A 1 4.60 -38.91 -0.82
CA MET A 1 4.09 -40.30 -0.91
C MET A 1 3.30 -40.34 -2.20
N GLU A 2 3.49 -41.36 -3.04
CA GLU A 2 2.84 -41.41 -4.36
C GLU A 2 2.25 -42.80 -4.62
N ILE A 3 0.99 -42.87 -5.05
CA ILE A 3 0.33 -44.14 -5.37
C ILE A 3 0.22 -44.28 -6.89
N GLU A 4 0.77 -45.37 -7.39
CA GLU A 4 0.78 -45.69 -8.82
C GLU A 4 -0.08 -46.92 -9.10
N SER A 5 -0.96 -46.84 -10.09
CA SER A 5 -1.59 -48.01 -10.69
C SER A 5 -0.66 -48.63 -11.74
N ARG A 6 -0.22 -49.86 -11.52
CA ARG A 6 0.65 -50.61 -12.44
C ARG A 6 -0.11 -51.74 -13.12
N ARG A 7 0.22 -52.02 -14.37
CA ARG A 7 -0.29 -53.21 -15.10
C ARG A 7 0.55 -54.42 -14.72
N GLY A 8 -0.10 -55.47 -14.20
CA GLY A 8 0.46 -56.81 -14.14
C GLY A 8 0.12 -57.62 -15.38
N THR A 9 0.52 -58.89 -15.38
CA THR A 9 0.28 -59.87 -16.46
C THR A 9 -1.21 -60.15 -16.70
N LEU A 10 -2.05 -60.09 -15.67
CA LEU A 10 -3.50 -60.38 -15.75
C LEU A 10 -4.40 -59.30 -15.13
N ASN A 11 -3.90 -58.49 -14.19
CA ASN A 11 -4.69 -57.49 -13.46
C ASN A 11 -3.88 -56.22 -13.17
N LYS A 12 -4.58 -55.09 -12.98
CA LYS A 12 -3.98 -53.85 -12.47
C LYS A 12 -3.84 -53.92 -10.94
N TYR A 13 -2.75 -53.40 -10.41
CA TYR A 13 -2.50 -53.34 -8.97
C TYR A 13 -1.92 -51.99 -8.57
N ALA A 14 -2.14 -51.59 -7.32
CA ALA A 14 -1.63 -50.34 -6.78
C ALA A 14 -0.36 -50.57 -5.96
N THR A 15 0.62 -49.69 -6.16
CA THR A 15 1.85 -49.63 -5.35
C THR A 15 2.02 -48.26 -4.74
N GLN A 16 2.35 -48.20 -3.46
CA GLN A 16 2.71 -47.00 -2.74
C GLN A 16 4.22 -46.81 -2.79
N THR A 17 4.66 -45.64 -3.21
CA THR A 17 6.07 -45.25 -3.20
C THR A 17 6.32 -44.28 -2.04
N PHE A 18 7.29 -44.61 -1.20
CA PHE A 18 7.74 -43.76 -0.08
C PHE A 18 9.26 -43.76 0.04
N ARG A 19 9.80 -42.76 0.74
CA ARG A 19 11.23 -42.66 1.04
C ARG A 19 11.48 -43.05 2.49
N LEU A 20 12.44 -43.95 2.70
CA LEU A 20 12.92 -44.36 4.02
C LEU A 20 14.44 -44.34 3.97
N ASP A 21 15.07 -43.59 4.88
CA ASP A 21 16.53 -43.36 4.92
C ASP A 21 17.15 -42.93 3.58
N GLY A 22 16.47 -42.03 2.87
CA GLY A 22 16.91 -41.51 1.57
C GLY A 22 16.73 -42.47 0.38
N LYS A 23 16.29 -43.71 0.61
CA LYS A 23 16.03 -44.70 -0.46
C LYS A 23 14.54 -44.74 -0.80
N LEU A 24 14.23 -44.83 -2.10
CA LEU A 24 12.88 -45.03 -2.61
C LEU A 24 12.48 -46.51 -2.45
N GLN A 25 11.43 -46.77 -1.68
CA GLN A 25 10.84 -48.09 -1.52
C GLN A 25 9.42 -48.11 -2.09
N LYS A 26 9.00 -49.28 -2.58
CA LYS A 26 7.67 -49.52 -3.13
C LYS A 26 7.00 -50.63 -2.35
N ARG A 27 5.80 -50.37 -1.86
CA ARG A 27 4.95 -51.33 -1.15
C ARG A 27 3.73 -51.64 -1.98
N TYR A 28 3.44 -52.92 -2.15
CA TYR A 28 2.19 -53.38 -2.73
C TYR A 28 1.03 -53.04 -1.80
N ILE A 29 -0.02 -52.41 -2.32
CA ILE A 29 -1.23 -52.06 -1.57
C ILE A 29 -2.31 -53.12 -1.80
N GLY A 30 -2.58 -53.46 -3.07
CA GLY A 30 -3.67 -54.35 -3.44
C GLY A 30 -4.02 -54.33 -4.92
N LYS A 31 -5.05 -55.08 -5.32
CA LYS A 31 -5.60 -55.04 -6.69
C LYS A 31 -6.31 -53.70 -6.90
N ALA A 32 -6.22 -53.13 -8.11
CA ALA A 32 -6.82 -51.83 -8.40
C ALA A 32 -8.37 -51.85 -8.40
N SER A 33 -8.98 -53.04 -8.49
CA SER A 33 -10.43 -53.24 -8.40
C SER A 33 -10.95 -53.35 -6.95
N ASP A 34 -10.06 -53.32 -5.95
CA ASP A 34 -10.42 -53.39 -4.55
C ASP A 34 -10.94 -52.00 -4.08
N PRO A 35 -12.15 -51.90 -3.50
CA PRO A 35 -12.69 -50.63 -3.03
C PRO A 35 -11.81 -49.95 -1.97
N VAL A 36 -11.06 -50.71 -1.17
CA VAL A 36 -10.12 -50.14 -0.18
C VAL A 36 -8.95 -49.45 -0.89
N VAL A 37 -8.45 -50.03 -1.98
CA VAL A 37 -7.39 -49.42 -2.82
C VAL A 37 -7.90 -48.14 -3.49
N GLN A 38 -9.17 -48.10 -3.87
CA GLN A 38 -9.79 -46.89 -4.42
C GLN A 38 -9.81 -45.74 -3.41
N LEU A 39 -10.13 -46.01 -2.14
CA LEU A 39 -10.07 -45.00 -1.07
C LEU A 39 -8.67 -44.40 -0.89
N PHE A 40 -7.61 -45.20 -1.06
CA PHE A 40 -6.24 -44.70 -1.04
C PHE A 40 -5.94 -43.72 -2.19
N PHE A 41 -6.42 -44.01 -3.40
CA PHE A 41 -6.30 -43.09 -4.53
C PHE A 41 -7.10 -41.80 -4.31
N GLU A 42 -8.32 -41.91 -3.77
CA GLU A 42 -9.16 -40.75 -3.45
C GLU A 42 -8.51 -39.87 -2.36
N SER A 43 -7.94 -40.47 -1.31
CA SER A 43 -7.17 -39.75 -0.28
C SER A 43 -5.96 -39.02 -0.88
N GLU A 44 -5.18 -39.67 -1.74
CA GLU A 44 -4.01 -39.02 -2.37
C GLU A 44 -4.45 -37.87 -3.32
N GLN A 45 -5.56 -38.05 -4.03
CA GLN A 45 -6.13 -36.98 -4.86
C GLN A 45 -6.59 -35.80 -4.01
N LEU A 46 -7.22 -36.06 -2.87
CA LEU A 46 -7.65 -35.04 -1.92
C LEU A 46 -6.45 -34.29 -1.33
N ASP A 47 -5.40 -35.00 -0.90
CA ASP A 47 -4.16 -34.38 -0.43
C ASP A 47 -3.51 -33.50 -1.51
N LYS A 48 -3.43 -34.01 -2.75
CA LYS A 48 -2.93 -33.22 -3.90
C LYS A 48 -3.81 -32.00 -4.19
N ALA A 49 -5.13 -32.11 -4.03
CA ALA A 49 -6.06 -31.00 -4.23
C ALA A 49 -5.90 -29.94 -3.14
N VAL A 50 -5.79 -30.35 -1.87
CA VAL A 50 -5.50 -29.47 -0.73
C VAL A 50 -4.17 -28.75 -0.93
N GLU A 51 -3.09 -29.47 -1.27
CA GLU A 51 -1.79 -28.84 -1.54
C GLU A 51 -1.83 -27.84 -2.71
N ARG A 52 -2.63 -28.11 -3.75
CA ARG A 52 -2.80 -27.18 -4.88
C ARG A 52 -3.56 -25.93 -4.45
N ALA A 53 -4.67 -26.09 -3.73
CA ALA A 53 -5.45 -24.97 -3.21
C ALA A 53 -4.61 -24.10 -2.25
N ASP A 54 -3.81 -24.71 -1.40
CA ASP A 54 -2.85 -24.03 -0.53
C ASP A 54 -1.82 -23.22 -1.32
N ARG A 55 -1.23 -23.83 -2.35
CA ARG A 55 -0.25 -23.16 -3.21
C ARG A 55 -0.87 -21.98 -3.97
N GLU A 56 -2.08 -22.14 -4.46
CA GLU A 56 -2.80 -21.08 -5.16
C GLU A 56 -3.15 -19.92 -4.21
N THR A 57 -3.61 -20.23 -3.00
CA THR A 57 -3.91 -19.22 -1.96
C THR A 57 -2.65 -18.42 -1.60
N ARG A 58 -1.50 -19.09 -1.42
CA ARG A 58 -0.22 -18.41 -1.15
C ARG A 58 0.26 -17.54 -2.30
N ARG A 59 -0.02 -17.93 -3.55
CA ARG A 59 0.30 -17.12 -4.74
C ARG A 59 -0.55 -15.87 -4.80
N ARG A 60 -1.88 -16.01 -4.65
CA ARG A 60 -2.80 -14.87 -4.62
C ARG A 60 -2.44 -13.89 -3.51
N GLU A 61 -2.21 -14.38 -2.29
CA GLU A 61 -1.74 -13.57 -1.16
C GLU A 61 -0.52 -12.73 -1.52
N LYS A 62 0.47 -13.34 -2.19
CA LYS A 62 1.69 -12.65 -2.60
C LYS A 62 1.45 -11.63 -3.71
N ASP A 63 0.63 -11.96 -4.71
CA ASP A 63 0.34 -11.08 -5.83
C ASP A 63 -0.46 -9.85 -5.36
N ASP A 64 -1.45 -10.05 -4.48
CA ASP A 64 -2.21 -8.97 -3.86
C ASP A 64 -1.30 -8.08 -3.00
N ASP A 65 -0.38 -8.69 -2.25
CA ASP A 65 0.61 -7.96 -1.46
C ASP A 65 1.56 -7.12 -2.30
N LEU A 66 2.04 -7.65 -3.43
CA LEU A 66 2.88 -6.90 -4.35
C LEU A 66 2.14 -5.70 -4.97
N ALA A 67 0.86 -5.84 -5.30
CA ALA A 67 0.05 -4.75 -5.83
C ALA A 67 -0.16 -3.63 -4.79
N ALA A 68 -0.47 -4.01 -3.54
CA ALA A 68 -0.61 -3.07 -2.44
C ALA A 68 0.72 -2.41 -2.06
N ALA A 69 1.81 -3.17 -2.04
CA ALA A 69 3.15 -2.66 -1.77
C ALA A 69 3.57 -1.60 -2.79
N ARG A 70 3.28 -1.80 -4.08
CA ARG A 70 3.50 -0.78 -5.11
C ARG A 70 2.72 0.48 -4.80
N SER A 71 1.43 0.36 -4.48
CA SER A 71 0.58 1.51 -4.14
C SER A 71 1.12 2.28 -2.93
N LEU A 72 1.62 1.57 -1.91
CA LEU A 72 2.29 2.16 -0.76
C LEU A 72 3.63 2.82 -1.10
N ASP A 73 4.43 2.25 -2.01
CA ASP A 73 5.67 2.87 -2.49
C ASP A 73 5.37 4.18 -3.23
N TRP A 74 4.32 4.20 -4.06
CA TRP A 74 3.82 5.40 -4.73
C TRP A 74 3.40 6.48 -3.72
N LEU A 75 2.60 6.11 -2.71
CA LEU A 75 2.21 7.03 -1.63
C LEU A 75 3.41 7.54 -0.84
N ALA A 76 4.40 6.68 -0.57
CA ALA A 76 5.63 7.08 0.10
C ALA A 76 6.39 8.13 -0.72
N GLN A 77 6.55 7.92 -2.03
CA GLN A 77 7.19 8.89 -2.92
C GLN A 77 6.43 10.23 -2.95
N TRP A 78 5.11 10.19 -3.15
CA TRP A 78 4.29 11.40 -3.19
C TRP A 78 4.32 12.17 -1.87
N SER A 79 4.25 11.48 -0.74
CA SER A 79 4.31 12.11 0.59
C SER A 79 5.59 12.92 0.81
N THR A 80 6.71 12.54 0.20
CA THR A 80 7.95 13.34 0.29
C THR A 80 7.89 14.65 -0.50
N ASN A 81 7.05 14.71 -1.54
CA ASN A 81 6.91 15.86 -2.43
C ASN A 81 5.65 16.69 -2.15
N TRP A 82 4.69 16.22 -1.34
CA TRP A 82 3.50 16.98 -0.96
C TRP A 82 3.77 18.30 -0.25
N LYS A 83 4.99 18.49 0.28
CA LYS A 83 5.45 19.82 0.70
C LYS A 83 5.33 20.88 -0.41
N VAL A 84 5.55 20.49 -1.68
CA VAL A 84 5.36 21.36 -2.85
C VAL A 84 3.89 21.80 -2.97
N ILE A 85 2.93 20.92 -2.69
CA ILE A 85 1.50 21.28 -2.69
C ILE A 85 1.22 22.37 -1.67
N SER A 86 1.84 22.29 -0.49
CA SER A 86 1.67 23.32 0.54
C SER A 86 2.23 24.68 0.11
N GLU A 87 3.36 24.71 -0.59
CA GLU A 87 3.94 25.95 -1.13
C GLU A 87 3.13 26.49 -2.34
N LEU A 88 2.62 25.60 -3.20
CA LEU A 88 1.72 25.94 -4.32
C LEU A 88 0.41 26.56 -3.84
N ARG A 89 -0.20 26.03 -2.77
CA ARG A 89 -1.41 26.62 -2.17
C ARG A 89 -1.16 28.03 -1.63
N GLY A 90 0.05 28.33 -1.14
CA GLY A 90 0.44 29.66 -0.69
C GLY A 90 0.62 30.67 -1.82
N LYS A 91 0.89 30.22 -3.05
CA LYS A 91 1.11 31.10 -4.23
C LYS A 91 -0.20 31.46 -4.98
N ASN A 92 -1.37 31.37 -4.34
CA ASN A 92 -2.70 31.71 -4.85
C ASN A 92 -3.14 30.90 -6.09
N MET A 93 -3.94 29.85 -5.86
CA MET A 93 -4.60 29.03 -6.90
C MET A 93 -5.78 29.74 -7.60
N HIS A 94 -5.71 31.06 -7.84
CA HIS A 94 -6.81 31.85 -8.40
C HIS A 94 -6.74 32.07 -9.92
N LYS A 95 -5.81 31.42 -10.62
CA LYS A 95 -5.78 31.43 -12.09
C LYS A 95 -6.46 30.17 -12.64
N LYS A 96 -7.30 30.38 -13.66
CA LYS A 96 -7.99 29.31 -14.38
C LYS A 96 -6.97 28.31 -14.93
N PRO A 97 -7.16 27.00 -14.73
CA PRO A 97 -6.24 25.99 -15.22
C PRO A 97 -6.22 25.97 -16.76
N THR A 98 -5.02 25.93 -17.33
CA THR A 98 -4.77 25.63 -18.74
C THR A 98 -4.79 24.10 -18.89
N PRO A 99 -5.43 23.52 -19.93
CA PRO A 99 -5.47 22.07 -20.10
C PRO A 99 -4.05 21.50 -20.27
N SER A 100 -3.68 20.51 -19.46
CA SER A 100 -2.38 19.82 -19.54
C SER A 100 -2.49 18.45 -20.21
N CYS A 101 -1.36 17.97 -20.71
CA CYS A 101 -1.19 16.66 -21.33
C CYS A 101 -0.84 15.61 -20.26
N GLU A 102 -1.33 14.38 -20.41
CA GLU A 102 -1.26 13.33 -19.37
C GLU A 102 0.17 12.94 -18.91
N ALA A 103 1.21 13.34 -19.65
CA ALA A 103 2.58 12.89 -19.49
C ALA A 103 3.36 13.53 -18.32
N GLU A 104 2.88 14.62 -17.70
CA GLU A 104 3.62 15.34 -16.64
C GLU A 104 2.94 15.39 -15.26
N ARG A 105 1.99 14.48 -14.97
CA ARG A 105 1.21 14.43 -13.71
C ARG A 105 2.00 14.06 -12.43
N GLU A 106 3.30 14.31 -12.38
CA GLU A 106 4.15 14.09 -11.20
C GLU A 106 4.58 15.41 -10.58
N LEU A 107 4.45 15.51 -9.25
CA LEU A 107 4.97 16.67 -8.53
C LEU A 107 6.50 16.72 -8.64
N PRO A 108 7.08 17.89 -8.95
CA PRO A 108 8.52 18.04 -8.98
C PRO A 108 9.10 17.83 -7.58
N ARG A 109 10.38 17.46 -7.53
CA ARG A 109 11.15 17.54 -6.29
C ARG A 109 11.24 19.00 -5.82
N LEU A 110 11.29 19.21 -4.51
CA LEU A 110 11.33 20.54 -3.89
C LEU A 110 12.40 21.47 -4.47
N HIS A 111 13.61 20.96 -4.76
CA HIS A 111 14.68 21.76 -5.35
C HIS A 111 14.30 22.30 -6.74
N ARG A 112 13.76 21.45 -7.62
CA ARG A 112 13.32 21.84 -8.97
C ARG A 112 12.18 22.85 -8.86
N PHE A 113 11.23 22.63 -7.96
CA PHE A 113 10.14 23.57 -7.70
C PHE A 113 10.64 24.96 -7.29
N LYS A 114 11.58 25.03 -6.33
CA LYS A 114 12.15 26.30 -5.86
C LYS A 114 12.93 27.02 -6.94
N GLU A 115 13.67 26.29 -7.75
CA GLU A 115 14.40 26.88 -8.88
C GLU A 115 13.45 27.44 -9.94
N THR A 116 12.37 26.73 -10.26
CA THR A 116 11.32 27.24 -11.16
C THR A 116 10.62 28.46 -10.58
N CYS A 117 10.36 28.49 -9.27
CA CYS A 117 9.83 29.69 -8.59
C CYS A 117 10.77 30.88 -8.75
N ARG A 118 12.07 30.70 -8.51
CA ARG A 118 13.07 31.76 -8.65
C ARG A 118 13.12 32.30 -10.07
N ARG A 119 13.23 31.42 -11.07
CA ARG A 119 13.23 31.82 -12.49
C ARG A 119 11.97 32.57 -12.89
N SER A 120 10.81 32.15 -12.38
CA SER A 120 9.55 32.84 -12.61
C SER A 120 9.52 34.23 -11.99
N GLU A 121 10.09 34.40 -10.78
CA GLU A 121 10.26 35.70 -10.12
C GLU A 121 11.23 36.60 -10.89
N ASP A 122 12.23 36.02 -11.57
CA ASP A 122 13.16 36.71 -12.46
C ASP A 122 12.55 37.07 -13.84
N GLY A 123 11.27 36.74 -14.08
CA GLY A 123 10.52 37.10 -15.29
C GLY A 123 10.53 36.06 -16.42
N ASP A 124 10.99 34.83 -16.14
CA ASP A 124 10.97 33.72 -17.11
C ASP A 124 9.54 33.20 -17.37
N LEU A 125 9.05 33.43 -18.59
CA LEU A 125 7.70 33.04 -19.01
C LEU A 125 7.49 31.52 -19.05
N ASP A 126 8.53 30.75 -19.36
CA ASP A 126 8.42 29.29 -19.42
C ASP A 126 8.37 28.70 -18.00
N ALA A 127 9.11 29.29 -17.06
CA ALA A 127 9.01 28.93 -15.65
C ALA A 127 7.62 29.23 -15.07
N GLN A 128 7.03 30.39 -15.42
CA GLN A 128 5.67 30.74 -15.02
C GLN A 128 4.63 29.75 -15.60
N ARG A 129 4.74 29.39 -16.88
CA ARG A 129 3.87 28.38 -17.51
C ARG A 129 3.96 27.03 -16.81
N GLN A 130 5.16 26.59 -16.44
CA GLN A 130 5.32 25.32 -15.71
C GLN A 130 4.66 25.37 -14.33
N LEU A 131 4.75 26.49 -13.61
CA LEU A 131 4.04 26.68 -12.34
C LEU A 131 2.53 26.61 -12.52
N ASP A 132 2.00 27.26 -13.57
CA ASP A 132 0.57 27.23 -13.87
C ASP A 132 0.08 25.80 -14.21
N ILE A 133 0.89 24.99 -14.90
CA ILE A 133 0.62 23.56 -15.16
C ILE A 133 0.55 22.79 -13.84
N TRP A 134 1.55 22.92 -12.96
CA TRP A 134 1.55 22.21 -11.68
C TRP A 134 0.38 22.61 -10.78
N ILE A 135 -0.02 23.90 -10.79
CA ILE A 135 -1.21 24.38 -10.09
C ILE A 135 -2.46 23.70 -10.65
N ALA A 136 -2.58 23.60 -11.98
CA ALA A 136 -3.73 22.98 -12.64
C ALA A 136 -3.85 21.47 -12.35
N GLU A 137 -2.72 20.75 -12.26
CA GLU A 137 -2.70 19.29 -12.05
C GLU A 137 -2.84 18.88 -10.57
N THR A 138 -2.52 19.77 -9.64
CA THR A 138 -2.53 19.47 -8.19
C THR A 138 -3.84 18.84 -7.70
N PRO A 139 -5.05 19.30 -8.10
CA PRO A 139 -6.31 18.66 -7.69
C PRO A 139 -6.43 17.20 -8.15
N GLU A 140 -6.01 16.88 -9.39
CA GLU A 140 -6.04 15.52 -9.91
C GLU A 140 -5.09 14.59 -9.14
N ILE A 141 -3.89 15.09 -8.82
CA ILE A 141 -2.89 14.34 -8.03
C ILE A 141 -3.44 14.03 -6.63
N LEU A 142 -4.09 15.01 -5.99
CA LEU A 142 -4.71 14.82 -4.68
C LEU A 142 -5.90 13.84 -4.73
N SER A 143 -6.71 13.88 -5.78
CA SER A 143 -7.80 12.91 -5.98
C SER A 143 -7.25 11.50 -6.09
N ARG A 144 -6.27 11.28 -6.98
CA ARG A 144 -5.62 9.97 -7.16
C ARG A 144 -4.98 9.45 -5.87
N ALA A 145 -4.37 10.35 -5.09
CA ALA A 145 -3.79 9.99 -3.81
C ALA A 145 -4.86 9.49 -2.83
N THR A 146 -6.00 10.18 -2.77
CA THR A 146 -7.14 9.79 -1.93
C THR A 146 -7.72 8.44 -2.34
N ASP A 147 -7.87 8.20 -3.65
CA ASP A 147 -8.31 6.91 -4.18
C ASP A 147 -7.32 5.80 -3.82
N THR A 148 -6.02 6.06 -3.99
CA THR A 148 -4.96 5.11 -3.67
C THR A 148 -4.92 4.79 -2.17
N ILE A 149 -5.08 5.79 -1.31
CA ILE A 149 -5.20 5.62 0.15
C ILE A 149 -6.38 4.70 0.47
N SER A 150 -7.54 4.93 -0.16
CA SER A 150 -8.75 4.14 0.06
C SER A 150 -8.56 2.68 -0.36
N ILE A 151 -7.94 2.44 -1.52
CA ILE A 151 -7.62 1.09 -2.02
C ILE A 151 -6.67 0.36 -1.07
N VAL A 152 -5.57 1.00 -0.69
CA VAL A 152 -4.57 0.42 0.23
C VAL A 152 -5.18 0.13 1.59
N ARG A 153 -6.00 1.05 2.10
CA ARG A 153 -6.71 0.89 3.36
C ARG A 153 -7.59 -0.35 3.35
N GLU A 154 -8.45 -0.48 2.36
CA GLU A 154 -9.35 -1.64 2.27
C GLU A 154 -8.57 -2.94 2.08
N TYR A 155 -7.52 -2.95 1.25
CA TYR A 155 -6.64 -4.11 1.14
C TYR A 155 -6.07 -4.54 2.50
N LEU A 156 -5.44 -3.63 3.25
CA LEU A 156 -4.81 -3.95 4.52
C LEU A 156 -5.83 -4.45 5.55
N ILE A 157 -7.02 -3.84 5.58
CA ILE A 157 -8.12 -4.28 6.45
C ILE A 157 -8.59 -5.69 6.08
N GLN A 158 -8.81 -5.96 4.79
CA GLN A 158 -9.26 -7.28 4.33
C GLN A 158 -8.20 -8.35 4.59
N PHE A 159 -6.93 -8.03 4.35
CA PHE A 159 -5.82 -8.93 4.58
C PHE A 159 -5.74 -9.35 6.05
N VAL A 160 -5.74 -8.39 6.97
CA VAL A 160 -5.62 -8.68 8.42
C VAL A 160 -6.92 -9.26 8.97
N GLY A 161 -8.07 -8.80 8.48
CA GLY A 161 -9.40 -9.29 8.87
C GLY A 161 -9.73 -10.68 8.34
N ARG A 162 -8.95 -11.22 7.39
CA ARG A 162 -9.18 -12.54 6.75
C ARG A 162 -10.62 -12.72 6.27
N ALA A 163 -11.19 -11.68 5.67
CA ALA A 163 -12.58 -11.63 5.21
C ALA A 163 -13.68 -11.77 6.29
N SER A 164 -13.39 -11.62 7.59
CA SER A 164 -14.42 -11.45 8.62
C SER A 164 -14.95 -10.01 8.61
N PRO A 165 -16.26 -9.79 8.35
CA PRO A 165 -16.86 -8.46 8.34
C PRO A 165 -16.69 -7.72 9.68
N GLU A 166 -16.81 -8.43 10.79
CA GLU A 166 -16.69 -7.89 12.15
C GLU A 166 -15.27 -7.38 12.41
N CYS A 167 -14.27 -8.21 12.07
CA CYS A 167 -12.86 -7.83 12.15
C CYS A 167 -12.55 -6.62 11.27
N SER A 168 -13.09 -6.57 10.04
CA SER A 168 -12.89 -5.44 9.15
C SER A 168 -13.45 -4.14 9.72
N VAL A 169 -14.62 -4.17 10.36
CA VAL A 169 -15.20 -2.99 11.04
C VAL A 169 -14.33 -2.52 12.20
N LEU A 170 -13.82 -3.45 13.01
CA LEU A 170 -12.94 -3.12 14.13
C LEU A 170 -11.62 -2.50 13.64
N TRP A 171 -11.00 -3.05 12.60
CA TRP A 171 -9.78 -2.48 12.03
C TRP A 171 -10.01 -1.12 11.37
N ARG A 172 -11.14 -0.90 10.69
CA ARG A 172 -11.50 0.44 10.18
C ARG A 172 -11.53 1.46 11.31
N LYS A 173 -12.27 1.15 12.38
CA LYS A 173 -12.39 2.02 13.55
C LYS A 173 -11.04 2.26 14.22
N GLN A 174 -10.20 1.23 14.33
CA GLN A 174 -8.87 1.36 14.91
C GLN A 174 -7.96 2.29 14.09
N LEU A 175 -8.00 2.18 12.76
CA LEU A 175 -7.25 3.07 11.88
C LEU A 175 -7.78 4.51 11.99
N ASP A 176 -9.09 4.72 12.05
CA ASP A 176 -9.67 6.07 12.24
C ASP A 176 -9.24 6.69 13.57
N LEU A 177 -9.26 5.91 14.66
CA LEU A 177 -8.80 6.37 15.97
C LEU A 177 -7.31 6.74 15.94
N LYS A 178 -6.47 5.92 15.30
CA LYS A 178 -5.04 6.20 15.16
C LYS A 178 -4.77 7.44 14.29
N THR A 179 -5.52 7.61 13.20
CA THR A 179 -5.44 8.82 12.38
C THR A 179 -5.84 10.05 13.19
N ALA A 180 -6.95 9.97 13.95
CA ALA A 180 -7.40 11.06 14.81
C ALA A 180 -6.38 11.41 15.90
N GLU A 181 -5.80 10.41 16.57
CA GLU A 181 -4.77 10.57 17.61
C GLU A 181 -3.56 11.34 17.08
N ILE A 182 -3.08 10.96 15.89
CA ILE A 182 -1.92 11.60 15.26
C ILE A 182 -2.27 12.99 14.69
N MET A 183 -3.55 13.23 14.36
CA MET A 183 -4.04 14.51 13.86
C MET A 183 -4.26 15.57 14.94
N CYS A 184 -4.38 15.19 16.22
CA CYS A 184 -4.59 16.14 17.32
C CYS A 184 -3.59 17.31 17.30
N ASP A 185 -2.35 17.06 16.87
CA ASP A 185 -1.28 18.07 16.81
C ASP A 185 -1.21 18.82 15.46
N ALA A 186 -1.93 18.36 14.43
CA ALA A 186 -1.79 18.81 13.03
C ALA A 186 -2.76 19.94 12.63
N GLY A 187 -3.86 20.11 13.35
CA GLY A 187 -4.98 20.99 12.98
C GLY A 187 -5.78 20.47 11.78
N ASP A 188 -6.90 21.14 11.45
CA ASP A 188 -7.90 20.64 10.50
C ASP A 188 -7.64 21.10 9.06
N ASP A 189 -6.57 20.60 8.43
CA ASP A 189 -6.36 20.74 6.99
C ASP A 189 -6.32 19.39 6.26
N ALA A 190 -6.90 19.37 5.06
CA ALA A 190 -7.07 18.13 4.28
C ALA A 190 -5.74 17.45 3.93
N LEU A 191 -4.67 18.22 3.72
CA LEU A 191 -3.35 17.67 3.39
C LEU A 191 -2.71 16.99 4.62
N SER A 192 -2.83 17.62 5.80
CA SER A 192 -2.46 17.00 7.08
C SER A 192 -3.21 15.70 7.32
N ARG A 193 -4.52 15.66 7.05
CA ARG A 193 -5.32 14.44 7.16
C ARG A 193 -4.81 13.33 6.24
N MET A 194 -4.54 13.63 4.97
CA MET A 194 -3.97 12.66 4.03
C MET A 194 -2.60 12.13 4.49
N TYR A 195 -1.73 13.01 4.98
CA TYR A 195 -0.44 12.58 5.54
C TYR A 195 -0.60 11.65 6.74
N ALA A 196 -1.49 11.99 7.67
CA ALA A 196 -1.74 11.18 8.86
C ALA A 196 -2.29 9.79 8.46
N GLU A 197 -3.24 9.74 7.53
CA GLU A 197 -3.77 8.47 7.01
C GLU A 197 -2.67 7.61 6.38
N VAL A 198 -1.83 8.19 5.52
CA VAL A 198 -0.72 7.46 4.88
C VAL A 198 0.30 6.97 5.92
N ALA A 199 0.59 7.77 6.93
CA ALA A 199 1.49 7.38 8.03
C ALA A 199 0.93 6.20 8.83
N VAL A 200 -0.38 6.24 9.16
CA VAL A 200 -1.06 5.14 9.85
C VAL A 200 -1.12 3.88 8.98
N LEU A 201 -1.39 4.00 7.68
CA LEU A 201 -1.39 2.86 6.77
C LEU A 201 0.00 2.22 6.63
N ALA A 202 1.06 3.04 6.54
CA ALA A 202 2.42 2.54 6.50
C ALA A 202 2.85 1.86 7.80
N TRP A 203 2.44 2.41 8.95
CA TRP A 203 2.60 1.74 10.24
C TRP A 203 1.86 0.40 10.28
N PHE A 204 0.62 0.36 9.78
CA PHE A 204 -0.19 -0.86 9.77
C PHE A 204 0.40 -1.93 8.84
N ASP A 205 0.93 -1.53 7.68
CA ASP A 205 1.67 -2.41 6.77
C ASP A 205 2.93 -3.01 7.42
N PHE A 206 3.68 -2.18 8.16
CA PHE A 206 4.84 -2.62 8.93
C PHE A 206 4.45 -3.65 10.00
N MET A 207 3.42 -3.35 10.80
CA MET A 207 2.91 -4.25 11.84
C MET A 207 2.47 -5.59 11.25
N ARG A 208 1.66 -5.57 10.19
CA ARG A 208 1.22 -6.77 9.47
C ARG A 208 2.42 -7.59 8.98
N SER A 209 3.37 -6.94 8.30
CA SER A 209 4.57 -7.60 7.76
C SER A 209 5.44 -8.23 8.86
N SER A 210 5.43 -7.68 10.08
CA SER A 210 6.17 -8.23 11.23
C SER A 210 5.56 -9.52 11.78
N LEU A 211 4.24 -9.69 11.65
CA LEU A 211 3.50 -10.84 12.19
C LEU A 211 3.46 -12.01 11.21
N MET A 212 3.54 -11.74 9.91
CA MET A 212 3.40 -12.76 8.86
C MET A 212 4.45 -13.87 8.89
N PRO A 213 5.73 -13.65 9.25
CA PRO A 213 6.69 -14.75 9.41
C PRO A 213 6.25 -15.78 10.44
N CYS A 214 5.63 -15.37 11.55
CA CYS A 214 5.10 -16.28 12.57
C CYS A 214 3.90 -17.10 12.05
N LEU A 215 3.12 -16.52 11.13
CA LEU A 215 1.98 -17.17 10.49
C LEU A 215 2.36 -18.08 9.31
N ALA A 216 3.64 -18.11 8.92
CA ALA A 216 4.12 -18.93 7.81
C ALA A 216 4.15 -20.44 8.13
N GLY A 217 3.95 -20.85 9.39
CA GLY A 217 3.71 -22.24 9.76
C GLY A 217 4.82 -23.22 9.36
N GLY A 218 6.07 -22.78 9.33
CA GLY A 218 7.23 -23.57 8.92
C GLY A 218 7.58 -23.51 7.42
N ASP A 219 6.81 -22.81 6.60
CA ASP A 219 7.17 -22.55 5.19
C ASP A 219 8.31 -21.52 5.13
N MET A 220 9.54 -22.00 4.98
CA MET A 220 10.74 -21.17 4.89
C MET A 220 10.70 -20.16 3.73
N LYS A 221 10.07 -20.50 2.60
CA LYS A 221 9.99 -19.59 1.44
C LYS A 221 9.02 -18.46 1.73
N ARG A 222 7.86 -18.77 2.30
CA ARG A 222 6.87 -17.77 2.71
C ARG A 222 7.42 -16.88 3.83
N SER A 223 8.11 -17.47 4.82
CA SER A 223 8.77 -16.71 5.89
C SER A 223 9.84 -15.76 5.35
N ALA A 224 10.68 -16.21 4.41
CA ALA A 224 11.72 -15.37 3.80
C ALA A 224 11.12 -14.21 2.97
N TYR A 225 10.02 -14.46 2.27
CA TYR A 225 9.27 -13.40 1.58
C TYR A 225 8.82 -12.32 2.56
N TRP A 226 8.13 -12.71 3.63
CA TRP A 226 7.61 -11.76 4.62
C TRP A 226 8.71 -11.03 5.39
N GLY A 227 9.87 -11.67 5.62
CA GLY A 227 11.05 -10.98 6.16
C GLY A 227 11.58 -9.87 5.25
N SER A 228 11.54 -10.10 3.93
CA SER A 228 11.91 -9.07 2.95
C SER A 228 10.87 -7.94 2.91
N ALA A 229 9.58 -8.29 2.93
CA ALA A 229 8.47 -7.33 2.99
C ALA A 229 8.51 -6.46 4.27
N LEU A 230 8.87 -7.05 5.42
CA LEU A 230 9.08 -6.33 6.67
C LEU A 230 10.16 -5.24 6.54
N THR A 231 11.28 -5.58 5.92
CA THR A 231 12.38 -4.62 5.72
C THR A 231 11.94 -3.44 4.83
N LEU A 232 11.17 -3.72 3.78
CA LEU A 232 10.66 -2.69 2.86
C LEU A 232 9.58 -1.82 3.51
N SER A 233 8.61 -2.43 4.19
CA SER A 233 7.55 -1.71 4.92
C SER A 233 8.11 -0.82 6.02
N GLN A 234 9.14 -1.28 6.75
CA GLN A 234 9.85 -0.44 7.73
C GLN A 234 10.48 0.79 7.10
N LYS A 235 11.20 0.63 5.97
CA LYS A 235 11.81 1.76 5.24
C LYS A 235 10.75 2.76 4.77
N ARG A 236 9.64 2.26 4.20
CA ARG A 236 8.50 3.09 3.78
C ARG A 236 7.93 3.87 4.96
N TRP A 237 7.63 3.19 6.07
CA TRP A 237 7.05 3.80 7.26
C TRP A 237 7.93 4.92 7.80
N LEU A 238 9.24 4.68 7.98
CA LEU A 238 10.18 5.70 8.43
C LEU A 238 10.27 6.90 7.47
N SER A 239 10.21 6.66 6.17
CA SER A 239 10.22 7.73 5.16
C SER A 239 8.97 8.62 5.26
N ILE A 240 7.79 7.99 5.32
CA ILE A 240 6.49 8.69 5.43
C ILE A 240 6.40 9.43 6.77
N GLU A 241 6.76 8.78 7.87
CA GLU A 241 6.75 9.39 9.19
C GLU A 241 7.66 10.63 9.25
N LYS A 242 8.87 10.53 8.67
CA LYS A 242 9.78 11.67 8.56
C LYS A 242 9.16 12.81 7.76
N ALA A 243 8.52 12.51 6.62
CA ALA A 243 7.85 13.51 5.78
C ALA A 243 6.69 14.18 6.55
N PHE A 244 5.87 13.40 7.24
CA PHE A 244 4.76 13.91 8.04
C PHE A 244 5.24 14.79 9.20
N ARG A 245 6.25 14.36 9.97
CA ARG A 245 6.84 15.19 11.04
C ARG A 245 7.42 16.50 10.50
N GLN A 246 7.99 16.50 9.29
CA GLN A 246 8.46 17.72 8.64
C GLN A 246 7.32 18.66 8.24
N HIS A 247 6.19 18.10 7.78
CA HIS A 247 4.96 18.84 7.47
C HIS A 247 4.39 19.50 8.73
N LEU A 248 4.26 18.76 9.83
CA LEU A 248 3.78 19.29 11.11
C LEU A 248 4.63 20.47 11.63
N LYS A 249 5.96 20.42 11.47
CA LYS A 249 6.85 21.53 11.86
C LYS A 249 6.65 22.80 11.03
N GLN A 250 6.08 22.70 9.83
CA GLN A 250 5.95 23.80 8.88
C GLN A 250 4.52 24.35 8.80
N ALA A 251 3.52 23.52 9.07
CA ALA A 251 2.10 23.92 9.06
C ALA A 251 1.79 25.16 9.91
N PRO A 252 2.36 25.36 11.13
CA PRO A 252 2.14 26.58 11.91
C PRO A 252 2.68 27.84 11.22
N LYS A 253 3.82 27.75 10.53
CA LYS A 253 4.50 28.89 9.90
C LYS A 253 3.76 29.41 8.66
N LEU A 254 3.15 28.50 7.90
CA LEU A 254 2.34 28.84 6.74
C LEU A 254 0.99 29.44 7.15
N ARG A 255 0.40 28.97 8.26
CA ARG A 255 -0.83 29.55 8.83
C ARG A 255 -0.62 30.98 9.32
N SER A 256 0.50 31.26 10.00
CA SER A 256 0.83 32.63 10.41
C SER A 256 1.11 33.54 9.22
N ALA A 257 1.75 33.05 8.15
CA ALA A 257 2.03 33.85 6.96
C ALA A 257 0.74 34.22 6.18
N ASN A 258 -0.22 33.31 6.07
CA ASN A 258 -1.48 33.56 5.38
C ASN A 258 -2.44 34.47 6.17
N GLN A 259 -2.38 34.49 7.51
CA GLN A 259 -3.17 35.42 8.34
C GLN A 259 -2.64 36.86 8.26
N SER A 260 -1.34 37.05 8.04
CA SER A 260 -0.71 38.38 7.89
C SER A 260 -1.00 39.08 6.56
N ILE A 261 -1.60 38.38 5.58
CA ILE A 261 -1.83 38.90 4.22
C ILE A 261 -3.28 39.41 4.04
N VAL A 262 -4.15 39.33 5.05
CA VAL A 262 -5.43 40.04 5.04
C VAL A 262 -5.16 41.49 5.44
N PRO A 263 -5.21 42.48 4.52
CA PRO A 263 -5.10 43.86 4.92
C PRO A 263 -6.36 44.21 5.71
N GLU A 264 -6.18 44.77 6.91
CA GLU A 264 -7.22 45.50 7.62
C GLU A 264 -7.92 46.43 6.63
N ALA A 265 -9.16 46.09 6.28
CA ALA A 265 -10.04 46.97 5.55
C ALA A 265 -10.26 48.19 6.45
N LYS A 266 -9.48 49.25 6.21
CA LYS A 266 -9.66 50.57 6.80
C LYS A 266 -11.13 50.94 6.67
N LYS A 267 -11.86 50.89 7.79
CA LYS A 267 -13.17 51.53 7.94
C LYS A 267 -12.98 53.00 7.59
N LYS A 268 -13.43 53.40 6.40
CA LYS A 268 -13.68 54.81 6.11
C LYS A 268 -14.82 55.28 7.02
N PRO A 269 -14.71 56.44 7.67
CA PRO A 269 -15.87 57.05 8.31
C PRO A 269 -16.85 57.50 7.22
N GLN A 270 -18.12 57.13 7.35
CA GLN A 270 -19.19 57.71 6.55
C GLN A 270 -19.40 59.18 6.99
N PRO A 271 -19.49 60.15 6.06
CA PRO A 271 -20.17 61.39 6.32
C PRO A 271 -21.65 61.23 5.91
N GLY A 272 -22.55 61.54 6.84
CA GLY A 272 -24.00 61.49 6.64
C GLY A 272 -24.70 61.60 7.98
#